data_AF-A6G3L7-F1
#
_entry.id   AF-A6G3L7-F1
#
_cell.length_a   1.000
_cell.length_b   1.000
_cell.length_c   1.000
_cell.angle_alpha   90.00
_cell.angle_beta   90.00
_cell.angle_gamma   90.00
#
_symmetry.space_group_name_H-M   'P 1'
#
loop_
_entity.id
_entity.type
_entity.pdbx_description
1 polymer ?
#
loop_
_entity_poly.entity_id
_entity_poly.type
_entity_poly.pdbx_seq_one_letter_code
_entity_poly.pdbx_strand_id
1 'polypeptide(L)' 'MLRELGYLTSAAGISEFQRDYNRIGSVPLVVSGEVDQDTALALAFAYEARAAFSSLRGRRSDSHA' A
#
# COMPACT_ATOMS: atom_id res chain seq x y z
N MET A 1 0.70 0.82 -11.11
CA MET A 1 1.26 0.83 -9.73
C MET A 1 0.22 0.53 -8.64
N LEU A 2 -0.64 1.46 -8.20
CA LEU A 2 -1.64 1.20 -7.12
C LEU A 2 -2.55 0.00 -7.40
N ARG A 3 -3.12 -0.09 -8.62
CA ARG A 3 -3.99 -1.20 -9.02
C ARG A 3 -3.25 -2.55 -9.02
N GLU A 4 -1.98 -2.54 -9.37
CA GLU A 4 -1.13 -3.74 -9.40
C GLU A 4 -0.73 -4.19 -7.98
N LEU A 5 -0.73 -3.27 -7.02
CA LEU A 5 -0.66 -3.55 -5.59
C LEU A 5 -2.04 -3.88 -4.99
N GLY A 6 -3.10 -3.84 -5.81
CA GLY A 6 -4.48 -4.16 -5.46
C GLY A 6 -5.20 -3.09 -4.65
N TYR A 7 -4.81 -1.81 -4.80
CA TYR A 7 -5.51 -0.65 -4.26
C TYR A 7 -6.25 0.11 -5.37
N LEU A 8 -7.27 0.87 -4.98
CA LEU A 8 -7.94 1.80 -5.89
C LEU A 8 -7.08 3.05 -6.13
N THR A 9 -7.29 3.70 -7.27
CA THR A 9 -6.64 4.99 -7.61
C THR A 9 -7.42 6.20 -7.10
N SER A 10 -8.53 5.98 -6.38
CA SER A 10 -9.28 7.03 -5.70
C SER A 10 -8.56 7.47 -4.42
N ALA A 11 -8.89 8.65 -3.89
CA ALA A 11 -8.34 9.13 -2.63
C ALA A 11 -8.52 8.15 -1.47
N ALA A 12 -9.64 7.40 -1.46
CA ALA A 12 -9.88 6.34 -0.50
C ALA A 12 -8.87 5.18 -0.64
N GLY A 13 -8.56 4.75 -1.86
CA GLY A 13 -7.57 3.69 -2.12
C GLY A 13 -6.13 4.13 -1.82
N ILE A 14 -5.81 5.39 -2.09
CA ILE A 14 -4.52 5.99 -1.72
C ILE A 14 -4.38 6.05 -0.19
N SER A 15 -5.45 6.46 0.52
CA SER A 15 -5.47 6.49 1.99
C SER A 15 -5.33 5.09 2.60
N GLU A 16 -5.94 4.07 1.98
CA GLU A 16 -5.81 2.69 2.40
C GLU A 16 -4.36 2.20 2.24
N PHE A 17 -3.74 2.48 1.09
CA PHE A 17 -2.31 2.20 0.88
C PHE A 17 -1.43 2.88 1.92
N GLN A 18 -1.62 4.18 2.17
CA GLN A 18 -0.83 4.94 3.14
C GLN A 18 -0.92 4.34 4.55
N ARG A 19 -2.13 3.96 4.98
CA ARG A 19 -2.34 3.31 6.29
C ARG A 19 -1.68 1.94 6.37
N ASP A 20 -1.81 1.12 5.32
CA ASP A 20 -1.24 -0.21 5.31
C ASP A 20 0.29 -0.16 5.22
N TYR A 21 0.86 0.78 4.44
CA TYR A 21 2.29 1.04 4.41
C TYR A 21 2.81 1.48 5.78
N ASN A 22 2.13 2.38 6.48
CA ASN A 22 2.54 2.85 7.80
C ASN A 22 2.56 1.77 8.89
N ARG A 23 1.90 0.63 8.68
CA ARG A 23 1.96 -0.50 9.62
C ARG A 23 3.25 -1.31 9.52
N ILE A 24 3.95 -1.24 8.38
CA ILE A 24 5.08 -2.10 8.05
C ILE A 24 6.32 -1.34 7.57
N GLY A 25 6.15 -0.11 7.11
CA GLY A 25 7.19 0.79 6.66
C GLY A 25 7.89 1.46 7.83
N SER A 26 9.16 1.76 7.64
CA SER A 26 10.01 2.45 8.63
C SER A 26 9.82 3.97 8.62
N VAL A 27 9.36 4.54 7.51
CA VAL A 27 9.07 5.98 7.38
C VAL A 27 7.56 6.15 7.21
N PRO A 28 6.87 6.79 8.17
CA PRO A 28 5.42 6.97 8.10
C PRO A 28 5.04 8.03 7.07
N LEU A 29 4.08 7.68 6.21
CA LEU A 29 3.42 8.57 5.26
C LEU A 29 2.30 9.37 5.92
N VAL A 30 2.04 10.58 5.41
CA VAL A 30 0.83 11.32 5.74
C VAL A 30 -0.38 10.65 5.10
N VAL A 31 -1.43 10.36 5.89
CA VAL A 31 -2.67 9.78 5.35
C VAL A 31 -3.57 10.90 4.84
N SER A 32 -3.32 11.35 3.62
CA SER A 32 -4.04 12.45 2.96
C SER A 32 -5.02 11.97 1.89
N GLY A 33 -4.81 10.77 1.34
CA GLY A 33 -5.49 10.34 0.13
C GLY A 33 -4.96 10.97 -1.16
N GLU A 34 -3.91 11.78 -1.06
CA GLU A 34 -3.22 12.39 -2.19
C GLU A 34 -1.85 11.73 -2.39
N VAL A 35 -1.35 11.74 -3.63
CA VAL A 35 0.00 11.23 -3.93
C VAL A 35 1.00 12.37 -3.82
N ASP A 36 1.55 12.55 -2.62
CA ASP A 36 2.73 13.39 -2.40
C ASP A 36 4.03 12.65 -2.76
N GLN A 37 5.16 13.35 -2.66
CA GLN A 37 6.46 12.81 -3.02
C GLN A 37 6.81 11.54 -2.23
N ASP A 38 6.50 11.52 -0.93
CA ASP A 38 6.79 10.37 -0.06
C ASP A 38 5.90 9.18 -0.42
N THR A 39 4.61 9.43 -0.70
CA THR A 39 3.67 8.41 -1.15
C THR A 39 4.10 7.83 -2.50
N ALA A 40 4.61 8.65 -3.43
CA ALA A 40 5.13 8.19 -4.71
C ALA A 40 6.36 7.27 -4.55
N LEU A 41 7.29 7.63 -3.67
CA LEU A 41 8.47 6.80 -3.36
C LEU A 41 8.08 5.49 -2.69
N ALA A 42 7.14 5.52 -1.75
CA ALA A 42 6.62 4.32 -1.11
C ALA A 42 5.90 3.40 -2.11
N LEU A 43 5.17 3.95 -3.08
CA LEU A 43 4.54 3.18 -4.14
C LEU A 43 5.58 2.52 -5.07
N ALA A 44 6.65 3.25 -5.42
CA ALA A 44 7.79 2.71 -6.14
C ALA A 44 8.40 1.51 -5.43
N PHE A 45 8.75 1.70 -4.16
CA PHE A 45 9.31 0.64 -3.32
C PHE A 45 8.37 -0.56 -3.18
N ALA A 46 7.09 -0.33 -2.85
CA ALA A 46 6.12 -1.41 -2.67
C ALA A 46 5.89 -2.21 -3.97
N TYR A 47 5.95 -1.56 -5.13
CA TYR A 47 5.82 -2.21 -6.43
C TYR A 47 7.03 -3.05 -6.82
N GLU A 48 8.24 -2.58 -6.51
CA GLU A 48 9.47 -3.37 -6.67
C GLU A 48 9.47 -4.57 -5.72
N ALA A 49 9.05 -4.35 -4.46
CA ALA A 49 8.92 -5.37 -3.44
C ALA A 49 7.62 -6.18 -3.52
N ARG A 50 6.84 -6.09 -4.61
CA ARG A 50 5.48 -6.64 -4.68
C ARG A 50 5.39 -8.14 -4.42
N ALA A 51 6.42 -8.90 -4.77
CA ALA A 51 6.50 -10.33 -4.48
C ALA A 51 6.60 -10.63 -2.97
N ALA A 52 7.20 -9.73 -2.18
CA ALA A 52 7.22 -9.82 -0.73
C ALA A 52 5.90 -9.32 -0.11
N PHE A 53 5.31 -8.27 -0.69
CA PHE A 53 4.05 -7.68 -0.22
C PHE A 53 2.81 -8.54 -0.49
N SER A 54 2.76 -9.28 -1.61
CA SER A 54 1.66 -10.18 -1.92
C SER A 54 1.45 -11.26 -0.84
N SER A 55 2.54 -11.72 -0.23
CA SER A 55 2.51 -12.70 0.87
C SER A 55 1.96 -12.12 2.19
N LEU A 56 2.15 -10.82 2.42
CA LEU A 56 1.59 -10.11 3.59
C LEU A 56 0.08 -9.89 3.44
N ARG A 57 -0.40 -9.61 2.23
CA ARG A 57 -1.83 -9.37 1.97
C ARG A 57 -2.65 -10.66 1.83
N GLY A 58 -2.05 -11.75 1.31
CA GLY A 58 -2.70 -13.06 1.19
C GLY A 58 -3.23 -13.61 2.52
N ARG A 59 -2.52 -13.36 3.64
CA ARG A 59 -2.97 -13.74 5.00
C ARG A 59 -4.29 -13.11 5.44
N ARG A 60 -4.78 -12.08 4.75
CA ARG A 60 -6.07 -11.43 5.05
C ARG A 60 -7.25 -12.11 4.33
N SER A 61 -6.99 -12.91 3.29
CA SER A 61 -8.04 -13.58 2.50
C SER A 61 -8.38 -14.97 3.02
N ASP A 62 -7.53 -15.57 3.88
CA ASP A 62 -7.73 -16.93 4.41
C ASP A 62 -8.42 -16.98 5.80
N SER A 63 -8.90 -15.85 6.34
CA SER A 63 -9.68 -15.81 7.59
C SER A 63 -11.19 -16.04 7.40
N HIS A 64 -11.62 -16.49 6.22
CA HIS A 64 -12.96 -17.01 5.98
C HIS A 64 -12.89 -18.27 5.11
N ALA A 65 -12.60 -19.40 5.75
CA ALA A 65 -12.97 -20.73 5.31
C ALA A 65 -13.41 -21.55 6.52
#